data_AF-A0A8H8TTH9-F1
#
_entry.id   AF-A0A8H8TTH9-F1
#
_cell.length_a   1.000
_cell.length_b   1.000
_cell.length_c   1.000
_cell.angle_alpha   90.00
_cell.angle_beta   90.00
_cell.angle_gamma   90.00
#
_symmetry.space_group_name_H-M   'P 1'
#
loop_
_entity.id
_entity.type
_entity.pdbx_description
1 polymer ?
#
loop_
_entity_poly.entity_id
_entity_poly.type
_entity_poly.pdbx_seq_one_letter_code
_entity_poly.pdbx_strand_id
1 'polypeptide(L)'
;METKLSATYTGVSLWALSLAGYLPSNTTFAKAAGDTITKIWTKTAHLWQSELISLGGPWDRTYGIGLSGCVSLLGYSVAGIFDADVRSWPVPWKLSGASHVDDAAFVPLTAITSKYHDKSVSQESRNLLKPNKIGNRHGRLVKSHAWSPPFDANVKQYGPRNYTAWIAPNISVGRTEIDEAVIGGPAKNPTAFTPAVMMWPTPDTHSLNYAQPQASWMSLYPTTPTISATASASNLTVRFPPSKAFAANYTAPTQMTLMTEGKLPGMELELSGSVASGAVKRSLTYDSEKNVYGFYYYNLTFALGGLPQNTVPQLVVSYKLS
;
A
#
# COMPACT_ATOMS: atom_id res chain seq x y z
N MET A 1 -2.66 -6.48 -13.96
CA MET A 1 -1.95 -5.18 -13.88
C MET A 1 -1.23 -5.17 -12.54
N GLU A 2 0.09 -5.37 -12.54
CA GLU A 2 0.92 -5.37 -11.33
C GLU A 2 1.04 -3.95 -10.77
N THR A 3 0.71 -3.74 -9.50
CA THR A 3 0.82 -2.42 -8.84
C THR A 3 2.14 -2.32 -8.12
N LYS A 4 3.11 -1.72 -8.79
CA LYS A 4 4.45 -1.46 -8.29
C LYS A 4 4.63 0.07 -8.18
N LEU A 5 4.99 0.63 -7.01
CA LEU A 5 4.86 2.04 -6.52
C LEU A 5 3.47 2.59 -6.80
N SER A 6 2.51 2.08 -6.03
CA SER A 6 1.12 2.00 -6.48
C SER A 6 0.54 3.36 -6.91
N ALA A 7 0.91 4.48 -6.29
CA ALA A 7 0.33 5.77 -6.66
C ALA A 7 0.98 6.37 -7.94
N THR A 8 2.31 6.48 -8.01
CA THR A 8 3.01 7.02 -9.20
C THR A 8 2.73 6.20 -10.46
N TYR A 9 2.92 4.89 -10.43
CA TYR A 9 2.71 4.06 -11.63
C TYR A 9 1.25 3.87 -11.99
N THR A 10 0.32 3.95 -11.03
CA THR A 10 -1.11 4.07 -11.37
C THR A 10 -1.34 5.36 -12.16
N GLY A 11 -0.74 6.48 -11.75
CA GLY A 11 -0.79 7.72 -12.51
C GLY A 11 -0.15 7.61 -13.90
N VAL A 12 1.02 6.97 -14.04
CA VAL A 12 1.64 6.69 -15.36
C VAL A 12 0.70 5.86 -16.24
N SER A 13 0.06 4.83 -15.67
CA SER A 13 -0.89 3.98 -16.40
C SER A 13 -2.13 4.76 -16.85
N LEU A 14 -2.67 5.61 -15.97
CA LEU A 14 -3.79 6.49 -16.29
C LEU A 14 -3.42 7.48 -17.40
N TRP A 15 -2.24 8.09 -17.33
CA TRP A 15 -1.73 8.96 -18.39
C TRP A 15 -1.62 8.22 -19.73
N ALA A 16 -0.97 7.05 -19.75
CA ALA A 16 -0.77 6.27 -20.96
C ALA A 16 -2.10 5.85 -21.59
N LEU A 17 -3.06 5.38 -20.79
CA LEU A 17 -4.42 5.07 -21.25
C LEU A 17 -5.13 6.30 -21.81
N SER A 18 -4.88 7.47 -21.24
CA SER A 18 -5.53 8.71 -21.65
C SER A 18 -5.02 9.25 -23.00
N LEU A 19 -3.87 8.75 -23.49
CA LEU A 19 -3.42 8.99 -24.87
C LEU A 19 -4.42 8.44 -25.91
N ALA A 20 -5.34 7.54 -25.53
CA ALA A 20 -6.42 7.09 -26.38
C ALA A 20 -7.28 8.23 -26.95
N GLY A 21 -7.37 9.37 -26.26
CA GLY A 21 -8.05 10.57 -26.77
C GLY A 21 -7.43 11.17 -28.03
N TYR A 22 -6.21 10.76 -28.38
CA TYR A 22 -5.45 11.20 -29.55
C TYR A 22 -5.31 10.12 -30.63
N LEU A 23 -5.86 8.92 -30.40
CA LEU A 23 -5.79 7.82 -31.35
C LEU A 23 -7.07 7.73 -32.19
N PRO A 24 -7.01 7.12 -33.40
CA PRO A 24 -8.22 6.74 -34.13
C PRO A 24 -9.13 5.85 -33.28
N SER A 25 -10.42 6.20 -33.23
CA SER A 25 -11.42 5.56 -32.37
C SER A 25 -11.66 4.08 -32.69
N ASN A 26 -11.26 3.62 -33.88
CA ASN A 26 -11.40 2.24 -34.31
C ASN A 26 -10.30 1.30 -33.75
N THR A 27 -9.22 1.83 -33.19
CA THR A 27 -8.13 1.03 -32.61
C THR A 27 -8.58 0.26 -31.37
N THR A 28 -8.01 -0.92 -31.15
CA THR A 28 -8.30 -1.75 -29.95
C THR A 28 -8.01 -0.98 -28.66
N PHE A 29 -6.92 -0.21 -28.64
CA PHE A 29 -6.53 0.60 -27.50
C PHE A 29 -7.58 1.68 -27.19
N ALA A 30 -8.00 2.46 -28.19
CA ALA A 30 -8.97 3.53 -27.98
C ALA A 30 -10.32 3.03 -27.47
N LYS A 31 -10.75 1.85 -27.95
CA LYS A 31 -12.00 1.19 -27.51
C LYS A 31 -11.93 0.70 -26.05
N ALA A 32 -10.78 0.23 -25.60
CA ALA A 32 -10.62 -0.36 -24.26
C ALA A 32 -10.19 0.65 -23.18
N ALA A 33 -9.62 1.79 -23.57
CA ALA A 33 -8.96 2.71 -22.65
C ALA A 33 -9.92 3.32 -21.62
N GLY A 34 -11.08 3.85 -22.04
CA GLY A 34 -12.07 4.44 -21.13
C GLY A 34 -12.52 3.46 -20.04
N ASP A 35 -12.96 2.27 -20.43
CA ASP A 35 -13.35 1.20 -19.50
C ASP A 35 -12.21 0.81 -18.54
N THR A 36 -10.98 0.79 -19.03
CA THR A 36 -9.81 0.45 -18.22
C THR A 36 -9.51 1.55 -17.20
N ILE A 37 -9.58 2.82 -17.60
CA ILE A 37 -9.45 3.98 -16.72
C ILE A 37 -10.53 3.93 -15.63
N THR A 38 -11.78 3.66 -15.99
CA THR A 38 -12.87 3.52 -15.03
C THR A 38 -12.57 2.43 -14.00
N LYS A 39 -12.16 1.23 -14.43
CA LYS A 39 -11.82 0.12 -13.51
C LYS A 39 -10.66 0.47 -12.58
N ILE A 40 -9.63 1.16 -13.08
CA ILE A 40 -8.52 1.64 -12.25
C ILE A 40 -9.04 2.63 -11.20
N TRP A 41 -9.84 3.62 -11.59
CA TRP A 41 -10.39 4.59 -10.64
C TRP A 41 -11.36 3.99 -9.63
N THR A 42 -12.17 3.02 -10.03
CA THR A 42 -13.04 2.30 -9.09
C THR A 42 -12.20 1.65 -8.01
N LYS A 43 -11.15 0.89 -8.37
CA LYS A 43 -10.27 0.24 -7.39
C LYS A 43 -9.51 1.26 -6.54
N THR A 44 -8.87 2.24 -7.17
CA THR A 44 -8.03 3.24 -6.50
C THR A 44 -8.82 4.10 -5.54
N ALA A 45 -10.01 4.56 -5.92
CA ALA A 45 -10.87 5.35 -5.03
C ALA A 45 -11.35 4.54 -3.82
N HIS A 46 -11.61 3.25 -4.00
CA HIS A 46 -11.94 2.36 -2.89
C HIS A 46 -10.76 2.18 -1.93
N LEU A 47 -9.51 2.16 -2.41
CA LEU A 47 -8.32 2.10 -1.56
C LEU A 47 -7.90 3.47 -1.00
N TRP A 48 -8.43 4.57 -1.53
CA TRP A 48 -8.04 5.92 -1.14
C TRP A 48 -8.40 6.23 0.32
N GLN A 49 -7.40 6.56 1.13
CA GLN A 49 -7.61 7.09 2.47
C GLN A 49 -7.42 8.62 2.39
N SER A 50 -8.54 9.34 2.38
CA SER A 50 -8.57 10.78 2.15
C SER A 50 -8.07 11.64 3.31
N GLU A 51 -8.21 11.16 4.54
CA GLU A 51 -7.76 11.77 5.79
C GLU A 51 -6.25 11.55 6.02
N LEU A 52 -5.69 10.44 5.51
CA LEU A 52 -4.24 10.18 5.52
C LEU A 52 -3.54 10.70 4.28
N ILE A 53 -4.30 11.15 3.28
CA ILE A 53 -3.77 11.65 2.01
C ILE A 53 -2.85 10.57 1.38
N SER A 54 -3.34 9.34 1.39
CA SER A 54 -2.60 8.18 0.92
C SER A 54 -3.49 7.16 0.23
N LEU A 55 -2.87 6.31 -0.59
CA LEU A 55 -3.51 5.15 -1.17
C LEU A 55 -3.30 3.99 -0.21
N GLY A 56 -4.36 3.46 0.40
CA GLY A 56 -4.26 2.34 1.32
C GLY A 56 -3.57 1.11 0.72
N GLY A 57 -2.78 0.43 1.54
CA GLY A 57 -2.05 -0.78 1.16
C GLY A 57 -2.94 -2.02 1.07
N PRO A 58 -2.33 -3.20 0.84
CA PRO A 58 -0.90 -3.47 0.70
C PRO A 58 -0.37 -3.07 -0.70
N TRP A 59 0.93 -3.21 -0.95
CA TRP A 59 1.51 -2.92 -2.27
C TRP A 59 2.57 -3.92 -2.69
N ASP A 60 2.53 -4.37 -3.96
CA ASP A 60 3.56 -5.26 -4.52
C ASP A 60 4.91 -4.54 -4.70
N ARG A 61 4.88 -3.22 -4.78
CA ARG A 61 6.07 -2.36 -4.66
C ARG A 61 5.59 -1.02 -4.13
N THR A 62 6.32 -0.43 -3.21
CA THR A 62 6.17 0.96 -2.79
C THR A 62 7.55 1.55 -2.50
N TYR A 63 7.68 2.86 -2.66
CA TYR A 63 8.91 3.60 -2.38
C TYR A 63 8.62 4.76 -1.42
N GLY A 64 7.50 4.66 -0.72
CA GLY A 64 7.02 5.60 0.28
C GLY A 64 5.67 5.14 0.82
N ILE A 65 5.29 5.64 1.99
CA ILE A 65 4.06 5.21 2.68
C ILE A 65 3.01 6.33 2.66
N GLY A 66 3.44 7.60 2.59
CA GLY A 66 2.58 8.76 2.34
C GLY A 66 2.84 9.42 0.98
N LEU A 67 1.85 10.15 0.45
CA LEU A 67 1.96 10.88 -0.82
C LEU A 67 2.46 12.32 -0.66
N SER A 68 2.64 12.80 0.57
CA SER A 68 3.04 14.18 0.87
C SER A 68 4.55 14.43 0.79
N GLY A 69 5.38 13.39 0.87
CA GLY A 69 6.85 13.48 0.78
C GLY A 69 7.44 13.06 -0.57
N CYS A 70 6.61 12.55 -1.48
CA CYS A 70 7.02 11.94 -2.73
C CYS A 70 6.14 12.47 -3.87
N VAL A 71 6.74 12.72 -5.04
CA VAL A 71 5.96 13.05 -6.24
C VAL A 71 5.13 11.84 -6.66
N SER A 72 3.81 11.98 -6.60
CA SER A 72 2.83 10.95 -6.98
C SER A 72 1.91 11.47 -8.07
N LEU A 73 2.00 10.87 -9.26
CA LEU A 73 1.13 11.23 -10.39
C LEU A 73 -0.35 10.98 -10.13
N LEU A 74 -0.68 9.98 -9.31
CA LEU A 74 -2.04 9.80 -8.82
C LEU A 74 -2.47 10.99 -7.97
N GLY A 75 -1.60 11.49 -7.08
CA GLY A 75 -1.90 12.67 -6.25
C GLY A 75 -2.21 13.90 -7.09
N TYR A 76 -1.41 14.17 -8.12
CA TYR A 76 -1.67 15.25 -9.11
C TYR A 76 -2.96 15.04 -9.89
N SER A 77 -3.25 13.80 -10.31
CA SER A 77 -4.49 13.48 -11.02
C SER A 77 -5.72 13.76 -10.14
N VAL A 78 -5.66 13.37 -8.86
CA VAL A 78 -6.73 13.65 -7.90
C VAL A 78 -6.87 15.16 -7.67
N ALA A 79 -5.78 15.90 -7.50
CA ALA A 79 -5.82 17.36 -7.33
C ALA A 79 -6.48 18.05 -8.55
N GLY A 80 -6.14 17.63 -9.76
CA GLY A 80 -6.71 18.16 -11.00
C GLY A 80 -8.21 17.87 -11.17
N ILE A 81 -8.66 16.68 -10.78
CA ILE A 81 -10.08 16.26 -10.83
C ILE A 81 -11.02 17.20 -10.05
N PHE A 82 -10.51 17.88 -9.02
CA PHE A 82 -11.28 18.75 -8.14
C PHE A 82 -10.95 20.24 -8.27
N ASP A 83 -10.15 20.63 -9.27
CA ASP A 83 -9.73 22.02 -9.50
C ASP A 83 -9.27 22.74 -8.22
N ALA A 84 -8.51 22.03 -7.41
CA ALA A 84 -8.22 22.47 -6.06
C ALA A 84 -6.81 22.99 -5.91
N ASP A 85 -6.60 23.85 -4.90
CA ASP A 85 -5.26 24.26 -4.50
C ASP A 85 -4.44 23.00 -4.16
N VAL A 86 -3.40 22.75 -4.96
CA VAL A 86 -2.45 21.63 -4.80
C VAL A 86 -1.93 21.52 -3.37
N ARG A 87 -1.86 22.63 -2.62
CA ARG A 87 -1.45 22.66 -1.21
C ARG A 87 -2.42 21.97 -0.25
N SER A 88 -3.62 21.63 -0.70
CA SER A 88 -4.66 20.93 0.07
C SER A 88 -4.80 19.45 -0.32
N TRP A 89 -3.89 18.94 -1.16
CA TRP A 89 -4.00 17.62 -1.81
C TRP A 89 -2.68 16.83 -1.69
N PRO A 90 -2.72 15.50 -1.92
CA PRO A 90 -1.62 14.50 -1.85
C PRO A 90 -0.46 14.73 -2.81
N VAL A 91 0.10 15.94 -2.83
CA VAL A 91 1.26 16.30 -3.62
C VAL A 91 2.28 17.00 -2.72
N PRO A 92 3.58 16.81 -2.98
CA PRO A 92 4.60 17.42 -2.16
C PRO A 92 4.53 18.94 -2.27
N TRP A 93 4.53 19.60 -1.12
CA TRP A 93 4.40 21.07 -1.06
C TRP A 93 5.57 21.80 -1.73
N LYS A 94 6.76 21.18 -1.66
CA LYS A 94 7.99 21.59 -2.33
C LYS A 94 8.48 20.42 -3.17
N LEU A 95 8.72 20.66 -4.46
CA LEU A 95 9.38 19.68 -5.32
C LEU A 95 10.85 19.49 -4.93
N SER A 96 11.53 20.57 -4.53
CA SER A 96 12.91 20.49 -4.04
C SER A 96 12.97 19.66 -2.75
N GLY A 97 13.75 18.58 -2.79
CA GLY A 97 13.87 17.62 -1.68
C GLY A 97 12.78 16.55 -1.62
N ALA A 98 11.79 16.56 -2.53
CA ALA A 98 10.83 15.48 -2.62
C ALA A 98 11.46 14.23 -3.21
N SER A 99 11.12 13.05 -2.68
CA SER A 99 11.48 11.80 -3.34
C SER A 99 10.80 11.71 -4.70
N HIS A 100 11.50 11.10 -5.67
CA HIS A 100 11.00 10.94 -7.05
C HIS A 100 10.64 12.26 -7.76
N VAL A 101 11.35 13.35 -7.45
CA VAL A 101 11.08 14.68 -8.03
C VAL A 101 11.03 14.69 -9.56
N ASP A 102 11.82 13.85 -10.23
CA ASP A 102 11.87 13.74 -11.70
C ASP A 102 10.51 13.33 -12.31
N ASP A 103 9.68 12.60 -11.57
CA ASP A 103 8.35 12.22 -12.02
C ASP A 103 7.44 13.44 -12.22
N ALA A 104 7.78 14.62 -11.66
CA ALA A 104 7.03 15.85 -11.84
C ALA A 104 7.00 16.29 -13.32
N ALA A 105 7.94 15.82 -14.14
CA ALA A 105 7.94 16.05 -15.59
C ALA A 105 6.69 15.48 -16.29
N PHE A 106 5.99 14.51 -15.69
CA PHE A 106 4.74 13.97 -16.23
C PHE A 106 3.51 14.83 -15.91
N VAL A 107 3.57 15.77 -14.96
CA VAL A 107 2.40 16.55 -14.53
C VAL A 107 1.78 17.38 -15.67
N PRO A 108 2.55 18.06 -16.53
CA PRO A 108 1.96 18.70 -17.71
C PRO A 108 1.32 17.70 -18.68
N LEU A 109 1.86 16.48 -18.78
CA LEU A 109 1.35 15.44 -19.67
C LEU A 109 0.00 14.90 -19.18
N THR A 110 -0.18 14.72 -17.87
CA THR A 110 -1.48 14.34 -17.29
C THR A 110 -2.53 15.42 -17.56
N ALA A 111 -2.16 16.70 -17.39
CA ALA A 111 -3.03 17.84 -17.67
C ALA A 111 -3.52 17.88 -19.13
N ILE A 112 -2.62 17.67 -20.10
CA ILE A 112 -2.97 17.62 -21.53
C ILE A 112 -4.01 16.53 -21.83
N THR A 113 -3.85 15.35 -21.20
CA THR A 113 -4.74 14.20 -21.44
C THR A 113 -6.04 14.21 -20.61
N SER A 114 -6.17 15.14 -19.65
CA SER A 114 -7.29 15.21 -18.68
C SER A 114 -8.67 15.20 -19.32
N LYS A 115 -8.87 15.91 -20.44
CA LYS A 115 -10.17 16.01 -21.12
C LYS A 115 -10.73 14.66 -21.57
N TYR A 116 -9.87 13.70 -21.90
CA TYR A 116 -10.26 12.32 -22.20
C TYR A 116 -10.41 11.51 -20.91
N HIS A 117 -9.40 11.60 -20.04
CA HIS A 117 -9.31 10.89 -18.76
C HIS A 117 -10.53 11.11 -17.85
N ASP A 118 -10.88 12.36 -17.57
CA ASP A 118 -11.79 12.76 -16.49
C ASP A 118 -13.22 12.28 -16.71
N LYS A 119 -13.62 12.10 -17.97
CA LYS A 119 -14.92 11.55 -18.35
C LYS A 119 -15.10 10.11 -17.86
N SER A 120 -14.02 9.38 -17.66
CA SER A 120 -14.02 7.98 -17.23
C SER A 120 -13.97 7.83 -15.70
N VAL A 121 -13.88 8.93 -14.95
CA VAL A 121 -13.90 8.92 -13.47
C VAL A 121 -15.34 9.04 -12.98
N SER A 122 -15.89 7.94 -12.46
CA SER A 122 -17.29 7.89 -12.00
C SER A 122 -17.56 8.85 -10.83
N GLN A 123 -18.82 9.23 -10.65
CA GLN A 123 -19.25 10.07 -9.52
C GLN A 123 -18.96 9.41 -8.17
N GLU A 124 -19.11 8.08 -8.09
CA GLU A 124 -18.77 7.30 -6.89
C GLU A 124 -17.27 7.41 -6.56
N SER A 125 -16.39 7.20 -7.54
CA SER A 125 -14.94 7.37 -7.35
C SER A 125 -14.63 8.80 -6.91
N ARG A 126 -15.21 9.82 -7.55
CA ARG A 126 -15.05 11.21 -7.13
C ARG A 126 -15.50 11.43 -5.67
N ASN A 127 -16.63 10.84 -5.28
CA ASN A 127 -17.13 10.96 -3.91
C ASN A 127 -16.21 10.33 -2.87
N LEU A 128 -15.52 9.23 -3.19
CA LEU A 128 -14.53 8.57 -2.32
C LEU A 128 -13.19 9.31 -2.25
N LEU A 129 -12.78 9.97 -3.34
CA LEU A 129 -11.49 10.69 -3.40
C LEU A 129 -11.49 11.99 -2.61
N LYS A 130 -12.64 12.66 -2.46
CA LYS A 130 -12.75 13.93 -1.72
C LYS A 130 -12.22 13.79 -0.28
N PRO A 131 -11.48 14.76 0.26
CA PRO A 131 -11.18 14.86 1.68
C PRO A 131 -12.47 14.84 2.48
N ASN A 132 -12.57 13.90 3.40
CA ASN A 132 -13.72 13.81 4.28
C ASN A 132 -13.40 14.49 5.61
N LYS A 133 -13.66 15.80 5.68
CA LYS A 133 -13.38 16.63 6.87
C LYS A 133 -14.32 16.34 8.05
N ILE A 134 -15.37 15.56 7.84
CA ILE A 134 -16.42 15.28 8.83
C ILE A 134 -16.54 13.75 8.89
N GLY A 135 -16.39 13.14 10.06
CA GLY A 135 -16.24 11.68 10.29
C GLY A 135 -17.42 10.77 9.88
N ASN A 136 -18.14 11.09 8.80
CA ASN A 136 -19.34 10.39 8.33
C ASN A 136 -19.05 9.25 7.34
N ARG A 137 -17.79 8.97 7.00
CA ARG A 137 -17.46 7.80 6.17
C ARG A 137 -17.38 6.55 7.01
N HIS A 138 -18.28 5.60 6.75
CA HIS A 138 -18.17 4.27 7.32
C HIS A 138 -16.90 3.56 6.80
N GLY A 139 -16.33 2.71 7.65
CA GLY A 139 -15.25 1.83 7.24
C GLY A 139 -15.69 0.85 6.16
N ARG A 140 -14.79 0.56 5.22
CA ARG A 140 -15.06 -0.33 4.09
C ARG A 140 -13.95 -1.37 3.94
N LEU A 141 -14.38 -2.58 3.64
CA LEU A 141 -13.50 -3.69 3.31
C LEU A 141 -13.36 -3.79 1.79
N VAL A 142 -12.17 -3.50 1.28
CA VAL A 142 -11.84 -3.62 -0.13
C VAL A 142 -11.19 -4.98 -0.35
N LYS A 143 -11.67 -5.74 -1.34
CA LYS A 143 -11.08 -7.03 -1.74
C LYS A 143 -10.67 -6.95 -3.19
N SER A 144 -9.50 -7.49 -3.52
CA SER A 144 -9.08 -7.62 -4.92
C SER A 144 -8.17 -8.83 -5.10
N HIS A 145 -7.96 -9.20 -6.36
CA HIS A 145 -7.14 -10.33 -6.73
C HIS A 145 -6.14 -9.90 -7.80
N ALA A 146 -4.93 -10.45 -7.76
CA ALA A 146 -3.96 -10.29 -8.82
C ALA A 146 -3.23 -11.60 -9.09
N TRP A 147 -2.66 -11.67 -10.29
CA TRP A 147 -1.86 -12.81 -10.71
C TRP A 147 -0.72 -12.32 -11.62
N SER A 148 0.48 -12.76 -11.32
CA SER A 148 1.73 -12.34 -11.93
C SER A 148 2.60 -13.55 -12.30
N PRO A 149 2.22 -14.33 -13.33
CA PRO A 149 3.05 -15.42 -13.81
C PRO A 149 4.39 -14.90 -14.36
N PRO A 150 5.49 -15.69 -14.28
CA PRO A 150 5.60 -17.02 -13.68
C PRO A 150 5.88 -17.02 -12.16
N PHE A 151 5.79 -15.87 -11.49
CA PHE A 151 6.25 -15.71 -10.11
C PHE A 151 5.24 -16.17 -9.07
N ASP A 152 3.97 -16.16 -9.45
CA ASP A 152 2.88 -16.71 -8.68
C ASP A 152 2.64 -18.18 -8.99
N ALA A 153 2.09 -18.87 -7.98
CA ALA A 153 1.47 -20.16 -8.15
C ALA A 153 0.54 -20.19 -9.38
N ASN A 154 0.42 -21.38 -9.99
CA ASN A 154 -0.52 -21.58 -11.07
C ASN A 154 -1.95 -21.26 -10.58
N VAL A 155 -2.54 -20.19 -11.11
CA VAL A 155 -3.85 -19.69 -10.68
C VAL A 155 -4.95 -20.73 -10.82
N LYS A 156 -4.85 -21.67 -11.78
CA LYS A 156 -5.83 -22.74 -11.98
C LYS A 156 -5.79 -23.80 -10.87
N GLN A 157 -4.65 -23.96 -10.20
CA GLN A 157 -4.45 -24.97 -9.17
C GLN A 157 -4.52 -24.39 -7.76
N TYR A 158 -3.97 -23.19 -7.55
CA TYR A 158 -3.78 -22.61 -6.21
C TYR A 158 -4.52 -21.28 -6.00
N GLY A 159 -5.15 -20.73 -7.04
CA GLY A 159 -5.83 -19.44 -7.00
C GLY A 159 -4.88 -18.24 -7.17
N PRO A 160 -5.44 -17.02 -7.28
CA PRO A 160 -4.66 -15.79 -7.38
C PRO A 160 -4.17 -15.31 -6.00
N ARG A 161 -3.33 -14.28 -5.98
CA ARG A 161 -3.05 -13.53 -4.75
C ARG A 161 -4.32 -12.84 -4.27
N ASN A 162 -4.60 -12.90 -2.97
CA ASN A 162 -5.76 -12.23 -2.37
C ASN A 162 -5.32 -10.97 -1.62
N TYR A 163 -5.84 -9.83 -2.03
CA TYR A 163 -5.60 -8.54 -1.39
C TYR A 163 -6.82 -8.15 -0.59
N THR A 164 -6.61 -7.62 0.60
CA THR A 164 -7.69 -7.01 1.39
C THR A 164 -7.18 -5.75 2.05
N ALA A 165 -8.00 -4.71 2.04
CA ALA A 165 -7.74 -3.48 2.76
C ALA A 165 -8.98 -3.06 3.56
N TRP A 166 -8.80 -2.74 4.83
CA TRP A 166 -9.78 -2.03 5.62
C TRP A 166 -9.46 -0.54 5.57
N ILE A 167 -10.38 0.25 5.02
CA ILE A 167 -10.23 1.71 4.90
C ILE A 167 -11.34 2.37 5.70
N ALA A 168 -10.98 3.07 6.77
CA ALA A 168 -11.92 3.75 7.66
C ALA A 168 -11.37 5.14 8.05
N PRO A 169 -12.17 6.02 8.68
CA PRO A 169 -11.66 7.30 9.16
C PRO A 169 -10.40 7.11 9.99
N ASN A 170 -9.34 7.87 9.66
CA ASN A 170 -8.06 7.85 10.36
C ASN A 170 -7.34 6.49 10.38
N ILE A 171 -7.70 5.53 9.54
CA ILE A 171 -6.95 4.27 9.46
C ILE A 171 -7.05 3.58 8.10
N SER A 172 -5.93 3.01 7.68
CA SER A 172 -5.85 2.07 6.58
C SER A 172 -5.07 0.84 7.01
N VAL A 173 -5.64 -0.35 6.82
CA VAL A 173 -4.97 -1.63 7.10
C VAL A 173 -5.03 -2.50 5.86
N GLY A 174 -3.88 -2.72 5.25
CA GLY A 174 -3.72 -3.50 4.03
C GLY A 174 -3.01 -4.82 4.26
N ARG A 175 -3.40 -5.85 3.53
CA ARG A 175 -2.73 -7.16 3.52
C ARG A 175 -2.80 -7.88 2.18
N THR A 176 -1.88 -8.82 1.98
CA THR A 176 -1.86 -9.78 0.88
C THR A 176 -1.74 -11.21 1.41
N GLU A 177 -2.43 -12.15 0.76
CA GLU A 177 -2.11 -13.57 0.79
C GLU A 177 -1.31 -13.94 -0.45
N ILE A 178 -0.11 -14.49 -0.26
CA ILE A 178 0.82 -14.87 -1.32
C ILE A 178 1.43 -16.25 -1.06
N ASP A 179 1.70 -16.94 -2.15
CA ASP A 179 2.57 -18.11 -2.23
C ASP A 179 3.38 -17.94 -3.53
N GLU A 180 4.59 -17.40 -3.39
CA GLU A 180 5.45 -16.98 -4.50
C GLU A 180 6.70 -17.87 -4.62
N ALA A 181 7.27 -17.93 -5.82
CA ALA A 181 8.55 -18.61 -6.02
C ALA A 181 9.74 -17.87 -5.40
N VAL A 182 9.60 -16.55 -5.22
CA VAL A 182 10.64 -15.64 -4.71
C VAL A 182 9.95 -14.45 -4.03
N ILE A 183 10.54 -13.96 -2.93
CA ILE A 183 10.00 -12.83 -2.17
C ILE A 183 9.89 -11.57 -3.05
N GLY A 184 8.70 -10.96 -3.06
CA GLY A 184 8.45 -9.73 -3.81
C GLY A 184 8.17 -9.96 -5.29
N GLY A 185 7.80 -11.20 -5.65
CA GLY A 185 7.41 -11.61 -6.99
C GLY A 185 8.39 -11.13 -8.07
N PRO A 186 7.90 -10.52 -9.18
CA PRO A 186 8.80 -10.19 -10.30
C PRO A 186 9.80 -9.08 -9.99
N ALA A 187 9.57 -8.26 -8.96
CA ALA A 187 10.53 -7.23 -8.58
C ALA A 187 11.74 -7.82 -7.83
N LYS A 188 11.58 -9.02 -7.23
CA LYS A 188 12.59 -9.68 -6.38
C LYS A 188 13.19 -8.71 -5.36
N ASN A 189 12.37 -7.81 -4.83
CA ASN A 189 12.81 -6.70 -4.02
C ASN A 189 11.96 -6.63 -2.72
N PRO A 190 12.45 -7.22 -1.62
CA PRO A 190 11.73 -7.21 -0.35
C PRO A 190 11.60 -5.82 0.26
N THR A 191 12.48 -4.86 -0.06
CA THR A 191 12.42 -3.51 0.54
C THR A 191 11.29 -2.67 -0.04
N ALA A 192 10.89 -2.92 -1.27
CA ALA A 192 9.70 -2.29 -1.85
C ALA A 192 8.43 -3.09 -1.62
N PHE A 193 8.53 -4.38 -1.35
CA PHE A 193 7.36 -5.22 -1.22
C PHE A 193 6.73 -5.05 0.16
N THR A 194 5.48 -4.61 0.19
CA THR A 194 4.75 -4.27 1.42
C THR A 194 3.50 -5.14 1.53
N PRO A 195 3.64 -6.43 1.91
CA PRO A 195 2.55 -7.40 1.93
C PRO A 195 1.54 -7.18 3.06
N ALA A 196 1.90 -6.45 4.11
CA ALA A 196 0.96 -6.04 5.15
C ALA A 196 1.40 -4.70 5.74
N VAL A 197 0.47 -3.75 5.86
CA VAL A 197 0.76 -2.39 6.31
C VAL A 197 -0.44 -1.78 7.03
N MET A 198 -0.14 -1.03 8.07
CA MET A 198 -1.08 -0.18 8.78
C MET A 198 -0.63 1.27 8.66
N MET A 199 -1.59 2.17 8.51
CA MET A 199 -1.34 3.61 8.49
C MET A 199 -2.43 4.34 9.29
N TRP A 200 -2.04 5.39 10.02
CA TRP A 200 -2.92 6.25 10.81
C TRP A 200 -2.32 7.68 10.90
N PRO A 201 -3.08 8.70 11.34
CA PRO A 201 -2.55 10.05 11.42
C PRO A 201 -1.48 10.14 12.49
N THR A 202 -0.37 10.79 12.17
CA THR A 202 0.59 11.25 13.17
C THR A 202 -0.01 12.48 13.88
N PRO A 203 -0.15 12.48 15.21
CA PRO A 203 -0.57 13.67 15.95
C PRO A 203 0.37 14.85 15.68
N ASP A 204 -0.18 16.04 15.38
CA ASP A 204 0.62 17.25 15.24
C ASP A 204 1.05 17.74 16.63
N THR A 205 2.25 17.34 17.04
CA THR A 205 2.86 17.75 18.32
C THR A 205 3.86 18.88 18.18
N HIS A 206 4.10 19.37 16.95
CA HIS A 206 5.20 20.29 16.68
C HIS A 206 4.76 21.70 16.28
N SER A 207 3.44 21.95 16.16
CA SER A 207 2.89 23.26 15.73
C SER A 207 3.48 23.74 14.41
N LEU A 208 4.07 22.84 13.62
CA LEU A 208 4.73 23.15 12.36
C LEU A 208 3.70 23.39 11.25
N ASN A 209 2.40 23.23 11.54
CA ASN A 209 1.28 23.46 10.63
C ASN A 209 1.61 22.93 9.24
N TYR A 210 2.06 21.67 9.17
CA TYR A 210 2.33 21.03 7.90
C TYR A 210 1.05 21.13 7.06
N ALA A 211 1.20 21.59 5.82
CA ALA A 211 0.05 21.73 4.91
C ALA A 211 -0.67 20.39 4.66
N GLN A 212 -0.02 19.26 4.99
CA GLN A 212 -0.50 17.91 4.76
C GLN A 212 -0.32 17.05 6.02
N PRO A 213 -1.30 16.22 6.43
CA PRO A 213 -1.16 15.24 7.49
C PRO A 213 0.03 14.30 7.23
N GLN A 214 0.84 14.08 8.26
CA GLN A 214 1.78 12.97 8.27
C GLN A 214 1.03 11.71 8.67
N ALA A 215 1.37 10.59 8.03
CA ALA A 215 0.81 9.30 8.35
C ALA A 215 1.90 8.46 9.02
N SER A 216 1.65 8.07 10.26
CA SER A 216 2.43 7.06 10.95
C SER A 216 2.07 5.68 10.39
N TRP A 217 3.02 4.75 10.50
CA TRP A 217 2.89 3.47 9.82
C TRP A 217 3.61 2.32 10.54
N MET A 218 3.13 1.11 10.22
CA MET A 218 3.77 -0.15 10.57
C MET A 218 3.62 -1.10 9.38
N SER A 219 4.69 -1.79 8.99
CA SER A 219 4.69 -2.70 7.84
C SER A 219 5.39 -4.01 8.17
N LEU A 220 4.89 -5.12 7.63
CA LEU A 220 5.60 -6.39 7.61
C LEU A 220 6.78 -6.29 6.65
N TYR A 221 7.98 -6.62 7.11
CA TYR A 221 9.13 -6.87 6.24
C TYR A 221 9.06 -8.33 5.77
N PRO A 222 8.99 -8.61 4.46
CA PRO A 222 8.79 -9.96 3.96
C PRO A 222 10.07 -10.79 4.10
N THR A 223 10.08 -11.73 5.05
CA THR A 223 11.19 -12.68 5.29
C THR A 223 10.93 -14.08 4.71
N THR A 224 9.76 -14.29 4.12
CA THR A 224 9.33 -15.55 3.49
C THR A 224 8.49 -15.26 2.24
N PRO A 225 8.54 -16.12 1.21
CA PRO A 225 7.69 -15.97 0.02
C PRO A 225 6.24 -16.45 0.23
N THR A 226 5.90 -16.92 1.44
CA THR A 226 4.55 -17.38 1.81
C THR A 226 3.98 -16.56 2.95
N ILE A 227 2.94 -15.79 2.67
CA ILE A 227 2.29 -14.93 3.66
C ILE A 227 0.80 -15.14 3.56
N SER A 228 0.14 -15.35 4.69
CA SER A 228 -1.31 -15.31 4.79
C SER A 228 -1.67 -14.28 5.85
N ALA A 229 -2.16 -13.14 5.42
CA ALA A 229 -2.53 -12.06 6.31
C ALA A 229 -4.01 -11.69 6.16
N THR A 230 -4.65 -11.17 7.21
CA THR A 230 -6.04 -10.72 7.19
C THR A 230 -6.17 -9.36 7.88
N ALA A 231 -6.90 -8.43 7.26
CA ALA A 231 -7.19 -7.11 7.78
C ALA A 231 -8.67 -7.02 8.15
N SER A 232 -8.97 -6.39 9.28
CA SER A 232 -10.33 -6.18 9.80
C SER A 232 -10.44 -4.78 10.39
N ALA A 233 -11.54 -4.47 11.07
CA ALA A 233 -11.73 -3.16 11.70
C ALA A 233 -10.84 -2.93 12.93
N SER A 234 -10.37 -3.99 13.59
CA SER A 234 -9.60 -3.91 14.84
C SER A 234 -8.24 -4.61 14.78
N ASN A 235 -8.05 -5.53 13.83
CA ASN A 235 -6.90 -6.44 13.84
C ASN A 235 -6.26 -6.55 12.46
N LEU A 236 -4.92 -6.58 12.45
CA LEU A 236 -4.10 -7.17 11.38
C LEU A 236 -3.54 -8.50 11.87
N THR A 237 -3.86 -9.59 11.20
CA THR A 237 -3.27 -10.91 11.47
C THR A 237 -2.33 -11.28 10.35
N VAL A 238 -1.14 -11.80 10.68
CA VAL A 238 -0.13 -12.26 9.74
C VAL A 238 0.28 -13.68 10.10
N ARG A 239 0.33 -14.57 9.11
CA ARG A 239 0.76 -15.95 9.23
C ARG A 239 1.79 -16.31 8.17
N PHE A 240 2.72 -17.19 8.52
CA PHE A 240 3.71 -17.75 7.59
C PHE A 240 3.47 -19.25 7.36
N PRO A 241 2.47 -19.63 6.55
CA PRO A 241 2.21 -21.03 6.26
C PRO A 241 3.32 -21.65 5.39
N PRO A 242 3.47 -22.99 5.39
CA PRO A 242 4.24 -23.69 4.36
C PRO A 242 3.73 -23.39 2.96
N SER A 243 4.64 -23.34 1.99
CA SER A 243 4.26 -23.19 0.58
C SER A 243 3.50 -24.41 0.09
N LYS A 244 2.40 -24.18 -0.63
CA LYS A 244 1.65 -25.24 -1.33
C LYS A 244 2.16 -25.37 -2.76
N ALA A 245 2.44 -24.25 -3.42
CA ALA A 245 2.82 -24.22 -4.82
C ALA A 245 4.31 -24.51 -5.07
N PHE A 246 5.17 -24.20 -4.09
CA PHE A 246 6.63 -24.27 -4.19
C PHE A 246 7.24 -25.08 -3.04
N ALA A 247 6.53 -26.10 -2.55
CA ALA A 247 6.91 -26.91 -1.39
C ALA A 247 8.33 -27.50 -1.48
N ALA A 248 8.80 -27.89 -2.67
CA ALA A 248 10.13 -28.46 -2.87
C ALA A 248 11.28 -27.46 -2.58
N ASN A 249 11.02 -26.15 -2.71
CA ASN A 249 12.00 -25.08 -2.50
C ASN A 249 11.66 -24.23 -1.26
N TYR A 250 10.74 -24.71 -0.42
CA TYR A 250 10.30 -23.97 0.76
C TYR A 250 11.27 -24.15 1.93
N THR A 251 11.73 -23.03 2.47
CA THR A 251 12.46 -22.98 3.74
C THR A 251 11.59 -22.33 4.80
N ALA A 252 11.46 -22.98 5.95
CA ALA A 252 10.70 -22.42 7.07
C ALA A 252 11.35 -21.08 7.54
N PRO A 253 10.55 -20.03 7.77
CA PRO A 253 11.07 -18.75 8.20
C PRO A 253 11.66 -18.85 9.61
N THR A 254 12.82 -18.23 9.81
CA THR A 254 13.48 -18.16 11.12
C THR A 254 13.07 -16.93 11.93
N GLN A 255 12.48 -15.92 11.28
CA GLN A 255 12.06 -14.68 11.91
C GLN A 255 10.84 -14.05 11.24
N MET A 256 10.09 -13.26 12.01
CA MET A 256 9.08 -12.31 11.54
C MET A 256 9.51 -10.91 11.96
N THR A 257 9.44 -9.93 11.06
CA THR A 257 9.90 -8.56 11.35
C THR A 257 8.83 -7.54 10.95
N LEU A 258 8.50 -6.66 11.88
CA LEU A 258 7.69 -5.46 11.64
C LEU A 258 8.63 -4.25 11.59
N MET A 259 8.53 -3.48 10.52
CA MET A 259 9.12 -2.15 10.40
C MET A 259 8.12 -1.13 10.95
N THR A 260 8.60 -0.19 11.74
CA THR A 260 7.76 0.82 12.39
C THR A 260 8.52 2.10 12.65
N GLU A 261 7.79 3.18 12.85
CA GLU A 261 8.29 4.36 13.54
C GLU A 261 8.56 4.01 15.02
N GLY A 262 9.63 4.56 15.62
CA GLY A 262 10.05 4.18 16.98
C GLY A 262 9.06 4.54 18.08
N LYS A 263 8.23 5.56 17.82
CA LYS A 263 7.05 5.88 18.62
C LYS A 263 5.81 5.65 17.76
N LEU A 264 4.74 5.19 18.38
CA LEU A 264 3.44 4.93 17.75
C LEU A 264 2.40 5.92 18.28
N PRO A 265 2.53 7.23 17.99
CA PRO A 265 1.65 8.23 18.58
C PRO A 265 0.22 8.06 18.05
N GLY A 266 -0.78 8.24 18.92
CA GLY A 266 -2.20 8.12 18.56
C GLY A 266 -2.69 6.69 18.29
N MET A 267 -1.90 5.67 18.66
CA MET A 267 -2.23 4.28 18.43
C MET A 267 -1.86 3.41 19.64
N GLU A 268 -2.83 2.64 20.13
CA GLU A 268 -2.61 1.55 21.08
C GLU A 268 -2.51 0.22 20.30
N LEU A 269 -1.44 -0.54 20.52
CA LEU A 269 -1.26 -1.86 19.92
C LEU A 269 -1.16 -2.96 20.97
N GLU A 270 -1.84 -4.07 20.72
CA GLU A 270 -1.69 -5.32 21.47
C GLU A 270 -1.22 -6.43 20.53
N LEU A 271 -0.14 -7.12 20.93
CA LEU A 271 0.45 -8.20 20.16
C LEU A 271 0.05 -9.55 20.78
N SER A 272 -0.60 -10.41 20.00
CA SER A 272 -0.99 -11.76 20.40
C SER A 272 -0.69 -12.80 19.31
N GLY A 273 -1.03 -14.07 19.56
CA GLY A 273 -0.69 -15.20 18.69
C GLY A 273 0.59 -15.93 19.08
N SER A 274 0.95 -16.97 18.31
CA SER A 274 2.11 -17.83 18.62
C SER A 274 3.43 -17.04 18.61
N VAL A 275 3.56 -16.08 17.69
CA VAL A 275 4.74 -15.20 17.57
C VAL A 275 4.88 -14.25 18.76
N ALA A 276 3.76 -13.92 19.42
CA ALA A 276 3.75 -13.11 20.64
C ALA A 276 3.80 -13.96 21.93
N SER A 277 4.10 -15.24 21.86
CA SER A 277 4.31 -16.04 23.07
C SER A 277 5.61 -15.67 23.79
N GLY A 278 5.71 -15.99 25.10
CA GLY A 278 6.94 -15.80 25.87
C GLY A 278 8.11 -16.68 25.44
N ALA A 279 7.85 -17.73 24.64
CA ALA A 279 8.88 -18.60 24.07
C ALA A 279 9.64 -17.93 22.91
N VAL A 280 9.08 -16.88 22.30
CA VAL A 280 9.66 -16.18 21.15
C VAL A 280 10.45 -14.97 21.64
N LYS A 281 11.77 -14.99 21.39
CA LYS A 281 12.64 -13.84 21.68
C LYS A 281 12.30 -12.68 20.76
N ARG A 282 12.22 -11.47 21.34
CA ARG A 282 11.93 -10.23 20.61
C ARG A 282 13.09 -9.26 20.72
N SER A 283 13.34 -8.52 19.66
CA SER A 283 14.28 -7.40 19.67
C SER A 283 13.66 -6.20 18.95
N LEU A 284 13.99 -5.01 19.43
CA LEU A 284 13.69 -3.74 18.78
C LEU A 284 15.01 -3.06 18.48
N THR A 285 15.38 -2.97 17.20
CA THR A 285 16.65 -2.37 16.78
C THR A 285 16.42 -1.18 15.86
N TYR A 286 17.30 -0.20 15.95
CA TYR A 286 17.38 0.94 15.05
C TYR A 286 18.79 1.01 14.49
N ASP A 287 18.88 1.25 13.19
CA ASP A 287 20.14 1.32 12.47
C ASP A 287 20.10 2.55 11.56
N SER A 288 20.81 3.60 11.93
CA SER A 288 20.82 4.87 11.19
C SER A 288 21.54 4.77 9.84
N GLU A 289 22.26 3.68 9.57
CA GLU A 289 22.84 3.44 8.24
C GLU A 289 21.84 2.76 7.30
N LYS A 290 20.74 2.24 7.84
CA LYS A 290 19.69 1.56 7.07
C LYS A 290 18.45 2.43 6.95
N ASN A 291 17.99 2.58 5.72
CA ASN A 291 16.72 3.17 5.40
C ASN A 291 16.08 2.39 4.24
N VAL A 292 14.76 2.47 4.14
CA VAL A 292 14.01 1.99 2.98
C VAL A 292 13.52 3.24 2.28
N TYR A 293 14.11 3.58 1.13
CA TYR A 293 13.72 4.76 0.33
C TYR A 293 13.73 6.09 1.10
N GLY A 294 14.74 6.29 1.96
CA GLY A 294 14.88 7.48 2.78
C GLY A 294 14.04 7.46 4.07
N PHE A 295 13.23 6.42 4.28
CA PHE A 295 12.50 6.21 5.53
C PHE A 295 13.36 5.43 6.50
N TYR A 296 13.69 6.05 7.63
CA TYR A 296 14.31 5.39 8.78
C TYR A 296 13.23 4.69 9.61
N TYR A 297 13.57 3.52 10.13
CA TYR A 297 12.61 2.66 10.83
C TYR A 297 13.29 1.86 11.93
N TYR A 298 12.47 1.42 12.86
CA TYR A 298 12.82 0.43 13.86
C TYR A 298 12.37 -0.95 13.36
N ASN A 299 13.19 -1.96 13.62
CA ASN A 299 12.88 -3.36 13.36
C ASN A 299 12.44 -4.03 14.65
N LEU A 300 11.14 -4.31 14.77
CA LEU A 300 10.61 -5.22 15.78
C LEU A 300 10.67 -6.64 15.22
N THR A 301 11.66 -7.42 15.66
CA THR A 301 11.92 -8.77 15.14
C THR A 301 11.59 -9.84 16.18
N PHE A 302 10.92 -10.90 15.72
CA PHE A 302 10.54 -12.07 16.50
C PHE A 302 11.31 -13.29 15.98
N ALA A 303 12.17 -13.87 16.81
CA ALA A 303 12.95 -15.06 16.45
C ALA A 303 12.09 -16.32 16.62
N LEU A 304 11.73 -16.96 15.51
CA LEU A 304 10.73 -18.03 15.46
C LEU A 304 11.24 -19.39 15.96
N GLY A 305 12.55 -19.52 16.24
CA GLY A 305 13.16 -20.76 16.73
C GLY A 305 12.63 -21.27 18.08
N GLY A 306 11.93 -20.43 18.85
CA GLY A 306 11.24 -20.83 20.08
C GLY A 306 9.87 -21.49 19.87
N LEU A 307 9.38 -21.56 18.62
CA LEU A 307 8.10 -22.20 18.31
C LEU A 307 8.25 -23.72 18.10
N PRO A 308 7.24 -24.53 18.47
CA PRO A 308 7.22 -25.95 18.12
C PRO A 308 7.27 -26.17 16.61
N GLN A 309 7.98 -27.22 16.16
CA GLN A 309 8.35 -27.49 14.76
C GLN A 309 7.18 -27.47 13.74
N ASN A 310 5.96 -27.80 14.16
CA ASN A 310 4.77 -27.85 13.31
C ASN A 310 3.83 -26.65 13.46
N THR A 311 4.26 -25.62 14.20
CA THR A 311 3.44 -24.42 14.42
C THR A 311 3.57 -23.48 13.24
N VAL A 312 2.45 -23.12 12.62
CA VAL A 312 2.43 -21.99 11.68
C VAL A 312 2.59 -20.70 12.49
N PRO A 313 3.68 -19.92 12.28
CA PRO A 313 3.86 -18.65 12.96
C PRO A 313 2.68 -17.74 12.67
N GLN A 314 2.05 -17.20 13.73
CA GLN A 314 0.96 -16.24 13.65
C GLN A 314 1.23 -15.08 14.61
N LEU A 315 1.18 -13.87 14.06
CA LEU A 315 1.14 -12.62 14.81
C LEU A 315 -0.22 -11.96 14.59
N VAL A 316 -0.86 -11.54 15.67
CA VAL A 316 -2.05 -10.70 15.64
C VAL A 316 -1.67 -9.35 16.25
N VAL A 317 -1.86 -8.30 15.46
CA VAL A 317 -1.72 -6.90 15.89
C VAL A 317 -3.14 -6.36 16.04
N SER A 318 -3.65 -6.36 17.27
CA SER A 318 -4.88 -5.66 17.61
C SER A 318 -4.56 -4.20 17.81
N TYR A 319 -5.43 -3.31 17.36
CA TYR A 319 -5.19 -1.89 17.39
C TYR A 319 -6.42 -1.08 17.79
N LYS A 320 -6.16 0.07 18.41
CA LYS A 320 -7.17 1.07 18.74
C LYS A 320 -6.59 2.46 18.55
N LEU A 321 -7.27 3.28 17.77
CA LEU A 321 -6.95 4.69 17.65
C LEU A 321 -7.29 5.40 18.96
N SER A 322 -6.34 6.21 19.46
CA SER A 322 -6.47 7.01 20.67
C SER A 322 -7.27 8.29 20.44
#